data_AF-A0A960U7J0-F1
#
_entry.id   AF-A0A960U7J0-F1
#
_cell.length_a   1.000
_cell.length_b   1.000
_cell.length_c   1.000
_cell.angle_alpha   90.00
_cell.angle_beta   90.00
_cell.angle_gamma   90.00
#
_symmetry.space_group_name_H-M   'P 1'
#
loop_
_entity.id
_entity.type
_entity.pdbx_description
1 polymer ?
#
loop_
_entity_poly.entity_id
_entity_poly.type
_entity_poly.pdbx_seq_one_letter_code
_entity_poly.pdbx_strand_id
1 'polypeptide(L)'
;MNTYILYESSEDNSLLFISTTNSLSIPVDAKEIWRVTAKSWEIACLKRNEYLNWEPYKPLISSEKDLQDLIPEDKHDTDNARLLINLGYPAISPVLLDIFACIQDFNWPIARELTPFLISLGRKSLDTVKKIFLTNDAVWKYWVIQEVIAKMQASELEQFIPLLQNLNENLSAEDIKEEVHLAIDEVFTAIKTQNDSFFKSSFPPC
;
A
#
# COMPACT_ATOMS: atom_id res chain seq x y z
N MET A 1 -20.77 5.63 11.29
CA MET A 1 -20.96 4.82 10.07
C MET A 1 -22.30 5.15 9.47
N ASN A 2 -22.39 5.20 8.14
CA ASN A 2 -23.61 5.47 7.39
C ASN A 2 -23.98 4.26 6.53
N THR A 3 -25.27 4.10 6.24
CA THR A 3 -25.75 3.06 5.33
C THR A 3 -25.98 3.65 3.94
N TYR A 4 -25.49 2.93 2.93
CA TYR A 4 -25.60 3.26 1.52
C TYR A 4 -26.32 2.13 0.80
N ILE A 5 -27.15 2.49 -0.17
CA ILE A 5 -28.02 1.56 -0.90
C ILE A 5 -27.79 1.78 -2.40
N LEU A 6 -27.67 0.66 -3.11
CA LEU A 6 -27.61 0.60 -4.55
C LEU A 6 -28.96 0.13 -5.08
N TYR A 7 -29.56 0.96 -5.93
CA TYR A 7 -30.79 0.66 -6.63
C TYR A 7 -30.52 0.47 -8.12
N GLU A 8 -31.33 -0.37 -8.76
CA GLU A 8 -31.36 -0.58 -10.21
C GLU A 8 -32.76 -0.27 -10.73
N SER A 9 -32.83 0.57 -11.76
CA SER A 9 -34.05 0.87 -12.51
C SER A 9 -34.51 -0.33 -13.32
N SER A 10 -35.80 -0.66 -13.22
CA SER A 10 -36.37 -1.77 -14.00
C SER A 10 -36.65 -1.38 -15.45
N GLU A 11 -36.69 -0.08 -15.77
CA GLU A 11 -37.00 0.40 -17.12
C GLU A 11 -35.77 0.49 -18.01
N ASP A 12 -34.63 0.96 -17.48
CA ASP A 12 -33.42 1.25 -18.26
C ASP A 12 -32.13 0.63 -17.70
N ASN A 13 -32.22 -0.17 -16.63
CA ASN A 13 -31.07 -0.77 -15.91
C ASN A 13 -30.04 0.26 -15.42
N SER A 14 -30.44 1.53 -15.23
CA SER A 14 -29.57 2.52 -14.61
C SER A 14 -29.39 2.25 -13.12
N LEU A 15 -28.21 2.61 -12.60
CA LEU A 15 -27.85 2.40 -11.20
C LEU A 15 -27.86 3.73 -10.43
N LEU A 16 -28.52 3.71 -9.27
CA LEU A 16 -28.54 4.83 -8.33
C LEU A 16 -27.90 4.39 -7.01
N PHE A 17 -26.81 5.05 -6.62
CA PHE A 17 -26.13 4.79 -5.36
C PHE A 17 -26.24 6.00 -4.43
N ILE A 18 -26.91 5.83 -3.29
CA ILE A 18 -27.21 6.93 -2.36
C ILE A 18 -27.02 6.52 -0.90
N SER A 19 -26.81 7.51 -0.05
CA SER A 19 -26.88 7.32 1.41
C SER A 19 -28.33 7.35 1.88
N THR A 20 -28.64 6.60 2.93
CA THR A 20 -29.94 6.61 3.63
C THR A 20 -30.30 7.97 4.24
N THR A 21 -29.31 8.84 4.46
CA THR A 21 -29.52 10.21 4.95
C THR A 21 -29.75 11.22 3.83
N ASN A 22 -29.60 10.81 2.56
CA ASN A 22 -29.70 11.70 1.42
C ASN A 22 -31.17 11.87 1.02
N SER A 23 -31.61 13.11 0.77
CA SER A 23 -32.99 13.43 0.41
C SER A 23 -33.28 13.32 -1.09
N LEU A 24 -32.49 12.54 -1.83
CA LEU A 24 -32.66 12.32 -3.27
C LEU A 24 -33.91 11.46 -3.51
N SER A 25 -34.70 11.84 -4.52
CA SER A 25 -35.86 11.06 -4.95
C SER A 25 -35.41 9.76 -5.62
N ILE A 26 -35.83 8.62 -5.06
CA ILE A 26 -35.63 7.30 -5.66
C ILE A 26 -36.65 7.13 -6.78
N PRO A 27 -36.25 6.72 -8.01
CA PRO A 27 -37.18 6.43 -9.09
C PRO A 27 -38.22 5.36 -8.67
N VAL A 28 -39.45 5.50 -9.13
CA VAL A 28 -40.57 4.63 -8.69
C VAL A 28 -40.37 3.17 -9.11
N ASP A 29 -39.69 2.95 -10.23
CA ASP A 29 -39.41 1.65 -10.81
C ASP A 29 -38.11 1.00 -10.28
N ALA A 30 -37.34 1.75 -9.48
CA ALA A 30 -36.04 1.31 -8.97
C ALA A 30 -36.19 0.30 -7.82
N LYS A 31 -35.39 -0.77 -7.87
CA LYS A 31 -35.35 -1.83 -6.86
C LYS A 31 -34.00 -1.84 -6.16
N GLU A 32 -34.01 -2.03 -4.84
CA GLU A 32 -32.78 -2.24 -4.09
C GLU A 32 -32.15 -3.58 -4.51
N ILE A 33 -30.91 -3.53 -4.98
CA ILE A 33 -30.13 -4.72 -5.35
C ILE A 33 -29.03 -5.03 -4.34
N TRP A 34 -28.56 -4.01 -3.60
CA TRP A 34 -27.46 -4.16 -2.67
C TRP A 34 -27.39 -3.03 -1.64
N ARG A 35 -26.76 -3.32 -0.49
CA ARG A 35 -26.63 -2.41 0.65
C ARG A 35 -25.32 -2.63 1.38
N VAL A 36 -24.75 -1.53 1.89
CA VAL A 36 -23.54 -1.57 2.71
C VAL A 36 -23.56 -0.52 3.82
N THR A 37 -22.92 -0.84 4.94
CA THR A 37 -22.57 0.14 5.98
C THR A 37 -21.09 0.46 5.87
N ALA A 38 -20.75 1.74 5.78
CA ALA A 38 -19.39 2.21 5.64
C ALA A 38 -19.15 3.48 6.47
N LYS A 39 -17.89 3.75 6.82
CA LYS A 39 -17.49 4.93 7.59
C LYS A 39 -17.43 6.20 6.73
N SER A 40 -17.09 6.08 5.45
CA SER A 40 -17.06 7.19 4.48
C SER A 40 -17.80 6.82 3.18
N TRP A 41 -17.97 7.80 2.29
CA TRP A 41 -18.57 7.60 0.97
C TRP A 41 -17.63 6.82 0.04
N GLU A 42 -16.33 7.05 0.18
CA GLU A 42 -15.25 6.51 -0.62
C GLU A 42 -15.14 5.00 -0.38
N ILE A 43 -15.27 4.57 0.88
CA ILE A 43 -15.32 3.15 1.25
C ILE A 43 -16.61 2.50 0.74
N ALA A 44 -17.73 3.23 0.77
CA ALA A 44 -18.97 2.74 0.20
C ALA A 44 -18.84 2.52 -1.32
N CYS A 45 -18.17 3.45 -2.03
CA CYS A 45 -17.90 3.34 -3.45
C CYS A 45 -16.91 2.21 -3.78
N LEU A 46 -15.88 2.00 -2.96
CA LEU A 46 -14.99 0.85 -3.06
C LEU A 46 -15.77 -0.46 -3.04
N LYS A 47 -16.57 -0.67 -1.98
CA LYS A 47 -17.35 -1.90 -1.81
C LYS A 47 -18.42 -2.07 -2.88
N ARG A 48 -19.00 -0.98 -3.38
CA ARG A 48 -19.93 -0.99 -4.52
C ARG A 48 -19.23 -1.49 -5.79
N ASN A 49 -18.04 -0.97 -6.10
CA ASN A 49 -17.32 -1.41 -7.29
C ASN A 49 -16.90 -2.88 -7.18
N GLU A 50 -16.49 -3.35 -6.00
CA GLU A 50 -16.25 -4.78 -5.74
C GLU A 50 -17.51 -5.62 -5.99
N TYR A 51 -18.67 -5.21 -5.46
CA TYR A 51 -19.95 -5.90 -5.65
C TYR A 51 -20.37 -5.98 -7.13
N LEU A 52 -20.21 -4.88 -7.86
CA LEU A 52 -20.57 -4.80 -9.28
C LEU A 52 -19.51 -5.41 -10.21
N ASN A 53 -18.40 -5.91 -9.66
CA ASN A 53 -17.24 -6.36 -10.42
C ASN A 53 -16.77 -5.30 -11.44
N TRP A 54 -16.75 -4.04 -11.00
CA TRP A 54 -16.25 -2.89 -11.75
C TRP A 54 -14.76 -2.67 -11.48
N GLU A 55 -14.14 -1.82 -12.30
CA GLU A 55 -12.78 -1.35 -12.07
C GLU A 55 -12.61 -0.80 -10.64
N PRO A 56 -11.43 -0.98 -10.01
CA PRO A 56 -11.19 -0.51 -8.66
C PRO A 56 -11.52 0.97 -8.49
N TYR A 57 -12.31 1.29 -7.47
CA TYR A 57 -12.71 2.66 -7.22
C TYR A 57 -11.50 3.52 -6.85
N LYS A 58 -11.36 4.66 -7.53
CA LYS A 58 -10.35 5.68 -7.25
C LYS A 58 -11.05 6.93 -6.73
N PRO A 59 -10.83 7.32 -5.46
CA PRO A 59 -11.32 8.59 -4.93
C PRO A 59 -10.87 9.79 -5.77
N LEU A 60 -11.72 10.81 -5.84
CA LEU A 60 -11.30 12.10 -6.38
C LEU A 60 -10.53 12.85 -5.30
N ILE A 61 -9.26 13.13 -5.56
CA ILE A 61 -8.39 13.88 -4.65
C ILE A 61 -8.29 15.32 -5.16
N SER A 62 -8.79 16.25 -4.35
CA SER A 62 -8.79 17.69 -4.64
C SER A 62 -7.84 18.49 -3.74
N SER A 63 -7.44 17.91 -2.61
CA SER A 63 -6.55 18.54 -1.63
C SER A 63 -5.63 17.51 -0.94
N GLU A 64 -4.57 17.99 -0.29
CA GLU A 64 -3.71 17.15 0.56
C GLU A 64 -4.48 16.58 1.76
N LYS A 65 -5.47 17.32 2.26
CA LYS A 65 -6.35 16.84 3.33
C LYS A 65 -7.14 15.61 2.89
N ASP A 66 -7.60 15.56 1.65
CA ASP A 66 -8.33 14.39 1.13
C ASP A 66 -7.44 13.14 1.15
N LEU A 67 -6.13 13.28 0.92
CA LEU A 67 -5.19 12.17 1.05
C LEU A 67 -4.96 11.78 2.51
N GLN A 68 -4.86 12.75 3.41
CA GLN A 68 -4.68 12.51 4.84
C GLN A 68 -5.89 11.79 5.46
N ASP A 69 -7.11 12.15 5.04
CA ASP A 69 -8.35 11.50 5.46
C ASP A 69 -8.46 10.03 4.98
N LEU A 70 -7.62 9.60 4.03
CA LEU A 70 -7.51 8.22 3.56
C LEU A 70 -6.43 7.40 4.27
N ILE A 71 -5.63 7.99 5.16
CA ILE A 71 -4.64 7.21 5.92
C ILE A 71 -5.37 6.23 6.86
N PRO A 72 -4.95 4.95 6.91
CA PRO A 72 -5.51 3.98 7.85
C PRO A 72 -5.49 4.48 9.29
N GLU A 73 -6.65 4.52 9.94
CA GLU A 73 -6.78 5.01 11.32
C GLU A 73 -6.30 3.98 12.36
N ASP A 74 -6.35 2.69 12.02
CA ASP A 74 -5.96 1.59 12.89
C ASP A 74 -5.42 0.38 12.10
N LYS A 75 -4.81 -0.57 12.82
CA LYS A 75 -4.17 -1.78 12.28
C LYS A 75 -5.09 -2.77 11.54
N HIS A 76 -6.41 -2.55 11.58
CA HIS A 76 -7.42 -3.32 10.85
C HIS A 76 -8.09 -2.52 9.72
N ASP A 77 -7.68 -1.27 9.49
CA ASP A 77 -8.26 -0.39 8.49
C ASP A 77 -7.79 -0.70 7.07
N THR A 78 -8.17 -1.88 6.57
CA THR A 78 -7.82 -2.36 5.24
C THR A 78 -8.60 -1.65 4.13
N ASP A 79 -9.78 -1.10 4.43
CA ASP A 79 -10.59 -0.38 3.44
C ASP A 79 -9.88 0.90 2.97
N ASN A 80 -9.34 1.71 3.90
CA ASN A 80 -8.56 2.90 3.56
C ASN A 80 -7.23 2.55 2.87
N ALA A 81 -6.56 1.48 3.32
CA ALA A 81 -5.37 0.96 2.64
C ALA A 81 -5.64 0.65 1.16
N ARG A 82 -6.76 -0.02 0.84
CA ARG A 82 -7.17 -0.30 -0.55
C ARG A 82 -7.45 0.95 -1.37
N LEU A 83 -8.06 1.98 -0.78
CA LEU A 83 -8.28 3.26 -1.47
C LEU A 83 -6.95 3.90 -1.88
N LEU A 84 -5.95 3.91 -0.99
CA LEU A 84 -4.62 4.41 -1.29
C LEU A 84 -3.91 3.58 -2.36
N ILE A 85 -4.01 2.25 -2.31
CA ILE A 85 -3.47 1.36 -3.35
C ILE A 85 -4.11 1.67 -4.71
N ASN A 86 -5.44 1.85 -4.76
CA ASN A 86 -6.16 2.16 -6.01
C ASN A 86 -5.80 3.53 -6.60
N LEU A 87 -5.57 4.54 -5.74
CA LEU A 87 -5.06 5.85 -6.18
C LEU A 87 -3.68 5.70 -6.83
N GLY A 88 -2.79 4.96 -6.17
CA GLY A 88 -1.46 4.64 -6.66
C GLY A 88 -0.51 5.84 -6.77
N TYR A 89 0.66 5.60 -7.35
CA TYR A 89 1.68 6.62 -7.59
C TYR A 89 1.45 7.32 -8.95
N PRO A 90 1.62 8.65 -9.08
CA PRO A 90 2.21 9.59 -8.11
C PRO A 90 1.23 10.22 -7.12
N ALA A 91 -0.08 9.92 -7.20
CA ALA A 91 -1.09 10.58 -6.37
C ALA A 91 -0.83 10.46 -4.87
N ILE A 92 -0.40 9.30 -4.40
CA ILE A 92 -0.09 9.02 -2.99
C ILE A 92 1.28 9.54 -2.52
N SER A 93 2.11 10.09 -3.40
CA SER A 93 3.46 10.53 -3.04
C SER A 93 3.53 11.48 -1.83
N PRO A 94 2.61 12.44 -1.63
CA PRO A 94 2.65 13.35 -0.49
C PRO A 94 2.53 12.64 0.87
N VAL A 95 1.83 11.50 0.91
CA VAL A 95 1.52 10.77 2.15
C VAL A 95 2.22 9.41 2.22
N LEU A 96 3.20 9.17 1.33
CA LEU A 96 3.86 7.86 1.24
C LEU A 96 4.58 7.47 2.54
N LEU A 97 5.12 8.42 3.30
CA LEU A 97 5.73 8.14 4.61
C LEU A 97 4.70 7.62 5.62
N ASP A 98 3.50 8.20 5.64
CA ASP A 98 2.40 7.77 6.52
C ASP A 98 1.90 6.36 6.13
N ILE A 99 1.89 6.05 4.84
CA ILE A 99 1.60 4.69 4.34
C ILE A 99 2.69 3.71 4.80
N PHE A 100 3.96 4.09 4.77
CA PHE A 100 5.02 3.25 5.31
C PHE A 100 4.93 3.08 6.84
N ALA A 101 4.39 4.06 7.58
CA ALA A 101 4.20 3.94 9.02
C ALA A 101 3.20 2.82 9.37
N CYS A 102 2.27 2.52 8.46
CA CYS A 102 1.34 1.39 8.58
C CYS A 102 2.01 0.01 8.54
N ILE A 103 3.30 -0.06 8.19
CA ILE A 103 4.10 -1.31 8.18
C ILE A 103 5.19 -1.34 9.26
N GLN A 104 5.11 -0.46 10.26
CA GLN A 104 6.00 -0.48 11.43
C GLN A 104 5.93 -1.78 12.23
N ASP A 105 4.80 -2.50 12.17
CA ASP A 105 4.63 -3.81 12.77
C ASP A 105 3.93 -4.72 11.78
N PHE A 106 4.65 -5.71 11.26
CA PHE A 106 4.12 -6.63 10.25
C PHE A 106 3.08 -7.62 10.80
N ASN A 107 2.85 -7.64 12.12
CA ASN A 107 1.72 -8.34 12.71
C ASN A 107 0.38 -7.64 12.45
N TRP A 108 0.40 -6.36 12.04
CA TRP A 108 -0.82 -5.64 11.68
C TRP A 108 -1.38 -6.14 10.35
N PRO A 109 -2.69 -6.50 10.30
CA PRO A 109 -3.32 -6.92 9.05
C PRO A 109 -3.13 -5.94 7.88
N ILE A 110 -3.16 -4.63 8.11
CA ILE A 110 -2.94 -3.66 7.03
C ILE A 110 -1.56 -3.77 6.40
N ALA A 111 -0.54 -4.22 7.16
CA ALA A 111 0.81 -4.32 6.63
C ALA A 111 0.88 -5.34 5.49
N ARG A 112 0.16 -6.45 5.62
CA ARG A 112 0.06 -7.47 4.58
C ARG A 112 -0.65 -6.98 3.33
N GLU A 113 -1.64 -6.11 3.50
CA GLU A 113 -2.39 -5.51 2.38
C GLU A 113 -1.52 -4.51 1.60
N LEU A 114 -0.77 -3.66 2.31
CA LEU A 114 0.04 -2.59 1.72
C LEU A 114 1.35 -3.07 1.09
N THR A 115 1.96 -4.12 1.63
CA THR A 115 3.32 -4.53 1.27
C THR A 115 3.51 -4.87 -0.21
N PRO A 116 2.62 -5.65 -0.88
CA PRO A 116 2.73 -5.89 -2.31
C PRO A 116 2.76 -4.59 -3.13
N PHE A 117 1.95 -3.61 -2.74
CA PHE A 117 1.94 -2.29 -3.37
C PHE A 117 3.26 -1.54 -3.10
N LEU A 118 3.75 -1.52 -1.86
CA LEU A 118 5.01 -0.86 -1.51
C LEU A 118 6.23 -1.45 -2.23
N ILE A 119 6.27 -2.79 -2.40
CA ILE A 119 7.29 -3.47 -3.20
C ILE A 119 7.24 -2.98 -4.65
N SER A 120 6.04 -2.86 -5.22
CA SER A 120 5.84 -2.44 -6.62
C SER A 120 6.28 -1.00 -6.91
N LEU A 121 6.46 -0.16 -5.88
CA LEU A 121 6.95 1.20 -6.06
C LEU A 121 8.43 1.23 -6.46
N GLY A 122 9.22 0.22 -6.07
CA GLY A 122 10.65 0.16 -6.35
C GLY A 122 11.36 1.45 -5.97
N ARG A 123 12.21 1.96 -6.86
CA ARG A 123 12.96 3.21 -6.68
C ARG A 123 12.12 4.45 -6.38
N LYS A 124 10.81 4.44 -6.68
CA LYS A 124 9.92 5.58 -6.37
C LYS A 124 9.75 5.78 -4.86
N SER A 125 10.00 4.76 -4.05
CA SER A 125 9.94 4.86 -2.59
C SER A 125 11.29 5.25 -1.95
N LEU A 126 12.36 5.41 -2.73
CA LEU A 126 13.73 5.59 -2.22
C LEU A 126 13.85 6.76 -1.23
N ASP A 127 13.31 7.93 -1.56
CA ASP A 127 13.35 9.11 -0.69
C ASP A 127 12.56 8.90 0.61
N THR A 128 11.50 8.09 0.57
CA THR A 128 10.71 7.75 1.76
C THR A 128 11.47 6.77 2.65
N VAL A 129 12.04 5.71 2.07
CA VAL A 129 12.87 4.74 2.80
C VAL A 129 14.07 5.43 3.44
N LYS A 130 14.71 6.38 2.74
CA LYS A 130 15.80 7.19 3.31
C LYS A 130 15.36 7.95 4.57
N LYS A 131 14.16 8.53 4.59
CA LYS A 131 13.61 9.19 5.79
C LYS A 131 13.41 8.19 6.94
N ILE A 132 12.93 6.97 6.64
CA ILE A 132 12.73 5.92 7.65
C ILE A 132 14.07 5.50 8.28
N PHE A 133 15.11 5.32 7.47
CA PHE A 133 16.42 4.89 7.97
C PHE A 133 17.12 5.95 8.85
N LEU A 134 16.70 7.23 8.74
CA LEU A 134 17.16 8.32 9.61
C LEU A 134 16.42 8.36 10.97
N THR A 135 15.36 7.56 11.16
CA THR A 135 14.67 7.47 12.44
C THR A 135 15.42 6.57 13.43
N ASN A 136 15.00 6.59 14.69
CA ASN A 136 15.51 5.67 15.72
C ASN A 136 14.65 4.41 15.88
N ASP A 137 13.73 4.15 14.93
CA ASP A 137 12.83 3.00 14.98
C ASP A 137 13.47 1.79 14.27
N ALA A 138 14.23 1.00 15.03
CA ALA A 138 14.95 -0.16 14.51
C ALA A 138 14.00 -1.24 13.96
N VAL A 139 12.85 -1.45 14.61
CA VAL A 139 11.83 -2.42 14.19
C VAL A 139 11.22 -2.01 12.85
N TRP A 140 10.93 -0.72 12.66
CA TRP A 140 10.44 -0.21 11.38
C TRP A 140 11.46 -0.39 10.25
N LYS A 141 12.75 -0.08 10.51
CA LYS A 141 13.83 -0.31 9.54
C LYS A 141 13.90 -1.79 9.16
N TYR A 142 13.89 -2.68 10.15
CA TYR A 142 13.92 -4.13 9.95
C TYR A 142 12.79 -4.58 9.01
N TRP A 143 11.54 -4.20 9.29
CA TRP A 143 10.40 -4.58 8.46
C TRP A 143 10.47 -4.00 7.05
N VAL A 144 10.90 -2.75 6.90
CA VAL A 144 11.07 -2.15 5.56
C VAL A 144 12.12 -2.91 4.76
N ILE A 145 13.24 -3.30 5.37
CA ILE A 145 14.29 -4.06 4.69
C ILE A 145 13.78 -5.44 4.30
N GLN A 146 13.21 -6.19 5.24
CA GLN A 146 12.78 -7.58 5.05
C GLN A 146 11.56 -7.72 4.13
N GLU A 147 10.54 -6.91 4.37
CA GLU A 147 9.23 -7.11 3.75
C GLU A 147 9.05 -6.28 2.48
N VAL A 148 9.84 -5.22 2.31
CA VAL A 148 9.75 -4.36 1.13
C VAL A 148 11.00 -4.50 0.26
N ILE A 149 12.16 -4.10 0.76
CA ILE A 149 13.38 -3.99 -0.07
C ILE A 149 13.85 -5.36 -0.56
N ALA A 150 13.97 -6.35 0.33
CA ALA A 150 14.44 -7.69 -0.01
C ALA A 150 13.58 -8.42 -1.05
N LYS A 151 12.31 -8.00 -1.20
CA LYS A 151 11.32 -8.59 -2.10
C LYS A 151 11.14 -7.80 -3.40
N MET A 152 11.91 -6.72 -3.61
CA MET A 152 11.90 -5.98 -4.87
C MET A 152 12.56 -6.76 -6.01
N GLN A 153 12.23 -6.36 -7.24
CA GLN A 153 12.95 -6.82 -8.42
C GLN A 153 14.41 -6.34 -8.38
N ALA A 154 15.33 -7.15 -8.91
CA ALA A 154 16.78 -6.89 -8.87
C ALA A 154 17.16 -5.49 -9.36
N SER A 155 16.57 -5.04 -10.48
CA SER A 155 16.84 -3.73 -11.08
C SER A 155 16.43 -2.55 -10.19
N GLU A 156 15.42 -2.74 -9.35
CA GLU A 156 14.97 -1.71 -8.40
C GLU A 156 15.83 -1.77 -7.12
N LEU A 157 16.21 -2.96 -6.68
CA LEU A 157 17.02 -3.21 -5.49
C LEU A 157 18.41 -2.56 -5.56
N GLU A 158 19.03 -2.54 -6.74
CA GLU A 158 20.34 -1.89 -6.96
C GLU A 158 20.36 -0.43 -6.49
N GLN A 159 19.24 0.28 -6.62
CA GLN A 159 19.13 1.68 -6.23
C GLN A 159 19.20 1.88 -4.70
N PHE A 160 18.90 0.84 -3.93
CA PHE A 160 18.92 0.87 -2.45
C PHE A 160 20.28 0.48 -1.87
N ILE A 161 21.21 -0.07 -2.66
CA ILE A 161 22.52 -0.53 -2.16
C ILE A 161 23.29 0.58 -1.42
N PRO A 162 23.46 1.81 -1.95
CA PRO A 162 24.19 2.84 -1.23
C PRO A 162 23.53 3.23 0.10
N LEU A 163 22.19 3.18 0.13
CA LEU A 163 21.42 3.49 1.33
C LEU A 163 21.59 2.40 2.41
N LEU A 164 21.56 1.12 2.01
CA LEU A 164 21.79 -0.02 2.90
C LEU A 164 23.23 -0.06 3.43
N GLN A 165 24.22 0.24 2.58
CA GLN A 165 25.63 0.33 2.98
C GLN A 165 25.82 1.42 4.04
N ASN A 166 25.24 2.61 3.80
CA ASN A 166 25.33 3.70 4.77
C ASN A 166 24.65 3.35 6.11
N LEU A 167 23.48 2.70 6.08
CA LEU A 167 22.84 2.23 7.30
C LEU A 167 23.72 1.23 8.04
N ASN A 168 24.32 0.26 7.33
CA ASN A 168 25.17 -0.78 7.92
C ASN A 168 26.43 -0.20 8.60
N GLU A 169 27.01 0.86 8.02
CA GLU A 169 28.17 1.55 8.58
C GLU A 169 27.83 2.39 9.83
N ASN A 170 26.56 2.73 10.03
CA ASN A 170 26.10 3.66 11.06
C ASN A 170 24.99 3.07 11.96
N LEU A 171 24.98 1.74 12.14
CA LEU A 171 24.02 1.06 12.99
C LEU A 171 24.11 1.53 14.45
N SER A 172 22.96 1.80 15.05
CA SER A 172 22.85 2.00 16.49
C SER A 172 22.85 0.66 17.24
N ALA A 173 23.02 0.72 18.57
CA ALA A 173 22.90 -0.47 19.42
C ALA A 173 21.51 -1.12 19.32
N GLU A 174 20.46 -0.33 19.13
CA GLU A 174 19.09 -0.84 18.96
C GLU A 174 18.92 -1.51 17.59
N ASP A 175 19.51 -0.95 16.53
CA ASP A 175 19.50 -1.58 15.19
C ASP A 175 20.18 -2.96 15.22
N ILE A 176 21.26 -3.11 16.00
CA ILE A 176 21.93 -4.41 16.19
C ILE A 176 21.03 -5.38 16.97
N LYS A 177 20.41 -4.91 18.06
CA LYS A 177 19.51 -5.69 18.91
C LYS A 177 18.29 -6.22 18.14
N GLU A 178 17.73 -5.41 17.26
CA GLU A 178 16.61 -5.77 16.38
C GLU A 178 17.08 -6.38 15.04
N GLU A 179 18.33 -6.84 14.98
CA GLU A 179 18.87 -7.65 13.87
C GLU A 179 18.84 -6.97 12.49
N VAL A 180 18.81 -5.63 12.45
CA VAL A 180 18.81 -4.85 11.19
C VAL A 180 20.01 -5.20 10.31
N HIS A 181 21.17 -5.44 10.91
CA HIS A 181 22.39 -5.88 10.21
C HIS A 181 22.21 -7.22 9.48
N LEU A 182 21.54 -8.19 10.09
CA LEU A 182 21.27 -9.49 9.46
C LEU A 182 20.31 -9.32 8.28
N ALA A 183 19.30 -8.46 8.42
CA ALA A 183 18.39 -8.15 7.32
C ALA A 183 19.11 -7.50 6.12
N ILE A 184 20.07 -6.61 6.38
CA ILE A 184 20.91 -6.02 5.33
C ILE A 184 21.78 -7.08 4.65
N ASP A 185 22.40 -7.97 5.43
CA ASP A 185 23.27 -9.03 4.90
C ASP A 185 22.51 -10.03 4.03
N GLU A 186 21.27 -10.35 4.37
CA GLU A 186 20.38 -11.19 3.55
C GLU A 186 20.11 -10.54 2.19
N VAL A 187 19.83 -9.23 2.18
CA VAL A 187 19.65 -8.48 0.93
C VAL A 187 20.91 -8.53 0.06
N PHE A 188 22.09 -8.27 0.64
CA PHE A 188 23.34 -8.34 -0.12
C PHE A 188 23.66 -9.74 -0.63
N THR A 189 23.31 -10.77 0.14
CA THR A 189 23.49 -12.17 -0.26
C THR A 189 22.56 -12.55 -1.42
N ALA A 190 21.30 -12.09 -1.38
CA ALA A 190 20.35 -12.29 -2.47
C ALA A 190 20.84 -11.66 -3.79
N ILE A 191 21.37 -10.43 -3.74
CA ILE A 191 21.92 -9.73 -4.91
C ILE A 191 23.10 -10.51 -5.51
N LYS A 192 24.06 -10.95 -4.68
CA LYS A 192 25.22 -11.73 -5.14
C LYS A 192 24.80 -13.04 -5.83
N THR A 193 23.86 -13.76 -5.22
CA THR A 193 23.35 -15.04 -5.75
C THR A 193 22.67 -14.86 -7.11
N GLN A 194 21.90 -13.78 -7.27
CA GLN A 194 21.23 -13.47 -8.55
C GLN A 194 22.24 -13.16 -9.65
N ASN A 195 23.27 -12.35 -9.35
CA ASN A 195 24.33 -12.05 -10.30
C ASN A 195 25.07 -13.31 -10.76
N ASP A 196 25.45 -14.18 -9.82
CA ASP A 196 26.13 -15.45 -10.15
C ASP A 196 25.29 -16.38 -11.03
N SER A 197 23.97 -16.42 -10.80
CA SER A 197 23.05 -17.20 -11.63
C SER A 197 22.90 -16.63 -13.05
N PHE A 198 22.85 -15.30 -13.18
CA PHE A 198 22.82 -14.61 -14.47
C PHE A 198 24.09 -14.89 -15.29
N PHE A 199 25.27 -14.81 -14.66
CA PHE A 199 26.53 -15.13 -15.30
C PHE A 199 26.62 -16.59 -15.77
N LYS A 200 26.19 -17.55 -14.93
CA LYS A 200 26.17 -18.99 -15.29
C LYS A 200 25.18 -19.31 -16.41
N SER A 201 24.03 -18.63 -16.46
CA SER A 201 23.02 -18.83 -17.53
C SER A 201 23.43 -18.18 -18.85
N SER A 202 24.18 -17.08 -18.81
CA SER A 202 24.62 -16.32 -19.99
C SER A 202 25.87 -16.92 -20.65
N PHE A 203 26.61 -17.77 -19.92
CA PHE A 203 27.78 -18.49 -20.41
C PHE A 203 27.73 -19.95 -19.94
N PRO A 204 26.96 -20.82 -20.61
CA PRO A 204 26.97 -22.24 -20.29
C PRO A 204 28.36 -22.83 -20.58
N PRO A 205 28.84 -23.81 -19.77
CA PRO A 205 30.11 -24.45 -20.03
C PRO A 205 30.10 -25.15 -21.40
N CYS A 206 31.20 -24.96 -22.16
CA CYS A 206 31.43 -25.56 -23.48
C CYS A 206 31.33 -27.10 -23.48
#